data_AF-A0AAV8WZ70-F1
#
_entry.id   AF-A0AAV8WZ70-F1
#
_cell.length_a   1.000
_cell.length_b   1.000
_cell.length_c   1.000
_cell.angle_alpha   90.00
_cell.angle_beta   90.00
_cell.angle_gamma   90.00
#
_symmetry.space_group_name_H-M   'P 1'
#
loop_
_entity.id
_entity.type
_entity.pdbx_description
1 polymer ?
#
loop_
_entity_poly.entity_id
_entity_poly.type
_entity_poly.pdbx_seq_one_letter_code
_entity_poly.pdbx_strand_id
1 'polypeptide(L)'
;MSGVIDDTLSERCSPDLTPLIKNAYSATLEEYHGWLGTQLFNVLSRFAPNRRHLFYTLALESSNHDSFVIRDMQAFIGKMKDCVRRLRQFYQTHNLESYANL
;
A
#
# COMPACT_ATOMS: atom_id res chain seq x y z
N MET A 1 11.07 0.31 1.34
CA MET A 1 9.65 0.71 1.46
C MET A 1 9.01 -0.25 2.43
N SER A 2 8.94 0.10 3.72
CA SER A 2 8.49 -0.79 4.79
C SER A 2 6.97 -1.02 4.68
N GLY A 3 6.57 -2.12 4.06
CA GLY A 3 5.16 -2.54 3.95
C GLY A 3 4.77 -3.56 5.02
N VAL A 4 3.52 -4.00 5.01
CA VAL A 4 3.01 -5.04 5.93
C VAL A 4 3.82 -6.34 5.85
N ILE A 5 4.30 -6.70 4.65
CA ILE A 5 5.16 -7.87 4.45
C ILE A 5 6.48 -7.69 5.21
N ASP A 6 7.19 -6.56 5.01
CA ASP A 6 8.48 -6.31 5.65
C ASP A 6 8.36 -6.18 7.18
N ASP A 7 7.29 -5.57 7.68
CA ASP A 7 6.95 -5.51 9.10
C ASP A 7 6.75 -6.91 9.71
N THR A 8 6.20 -7.85 8.93
CA THR A 8 6.02 -9.25 9.34
C THR A 8 7.33 -10.02 9.32
N LEU A 9 8.13 -9.88 8.25
CA LEU A 9 9.43 -10.54 8.12
C LEU A 9 10.44 -10.05 9.15
N SER A 10 10.26 -8.84 9.67
CA SER A 10 11.07 -8.26 10.74
C SER A 10 10.54 -8.58 12.15
N GLU A 11 9.53 -9.46 12.25
CA GLU A 11 8.89 -9.87 13.52
C GLU A 11 8.30 -8.71 14.34
N ARG A 12 8.12 -7.53 13.74
CA ARG A 12 7.50 -6.37 14.42
C ARG A 12 6.00 -6.57 14.56
N CYS A 13 5.35 -7.06 13.50
CA CYS A 13 3.92 -7.38 13.45
C CYS A 13 3.04 -6.28 14.06
N SER A 14 3.29 -5.02 13.68
CA SER A 14 2.68 -3.84 14.28
C SER A 14 1.15 -3.88 14.18
N PRO A 15 0.39 -3.73 15.29
CA PRO A 15 -1.07 -3.79 15.24
C PRO A 15 -1.69 -2.58 14.55
N ASP A 16 -1.07 -1.41 14.70
CA ASP A 16 -1.43 -0.18 13.99
C ASP A 16 -0.73 -0.14 12.62
N LEU A 17 -1.53 -0.09 11.56
CA LEU A 17 -1.05 -0.02 10.17
C LEU A 17 -0.95 1.41 9.64
N THR A 18 -1.44 2.41 10.41
CA THR A 18 -1.47 3.81 10.00
C THR A 18 -0.09 4.33 9.54
N PRO A 19 1.03 4.05 10.25
CA PRO A 19 2.35 4.50 9.80
C PRO A 19 2.76 3.91 8.46
N LEU A 20 2.44 2.63 8.21
CA LEU A 20 2.75 1.95 6.95
C LEU A 20 1.95 2.55 5.79
N ILE A 21 0.67 2.84 6.01
CA ILE A 21 -0.23 3.47 5.03
C ILE A 21 0.24 4.89 4.69
N LYS A 22 0.61 5.68 5.70
CA LYS A 22 1.16 7.04 5.50
C LYS A 22 2.47 7.04 4.71
N ASN A 23 3.37 6.11 5.02
CA ASN A 23 4.62 5.97 4.29
C ASN A 23 4.38 5.56 2.82
N ALA A 24 3.43 4.65 2.57
CA ALA A 24 3.08 4.26 1.21
C ALA A 24 2.48 5.43 0.43
N TYR A 25 1.59 6.21 1.04
CA TYR A 25 0.99 7.40 0.44
C TYR A 25 2.03 8.46 0.08
N SER A 26 2.92 8.78 1.02
CA SER A 26 3.98 9.78 0.80
C SER A 26 4.89 9.41 -0.37
N ALA A 27 5.20 8.11 -0.51
CA ALA A 27 6.05 7.62 -1.58
C ALA A 27 5.34 7.43 -2.94
N THR A 28 4.03 7.68 -3.05
CA THR A 28 3.27 7.33 -4.27
C THR A 28 2.23 8.35 -4.73
N LEU A 29 1.38 8.86 -3.84
CA LEU A 29 0.21 9.66 -4.21
C LEU A 29 0.28 11.10 -3.69
N GLU A 30 1.08 11.36 -2.65
CA GLU A 30 1.14 12.67 -1.99
C GLU A 30 1.50 13.79 -2.97
N GLU A 31 2.48 13.56 -3.85
CA GLU A 31 2.91 14.55 -4.86
C GLU A 31 1.80 14.97 -5.84
N TYR A 32 0.74 14.18 -5.99
CA TYR A 32 -0.35 14.40 -6.95
C TYR A 32 -1.64 14.95 -6.32
N HIS A 33 -1.74 15.03 -4.98
CA HIS A 33 -3.00 15.30 -4.28
C HIS A 33 -3.15 16.72 -3.73
N GLY A 34 -2.13 17.57 -3.87
CA GLY A 34 -2.14 18.94 -3.35
C GLY A 34 -2.45 19.02 -1.85
N TRP A 35 -2.69 20.23 -1.35
CA TRP A 35 -2.94 20.41 0.09
C TRP A 35 -4.26 19.75 0.54
N LEU A 36 -5.37 19.98 -0.18
CA LEU A 36 -6.68 19.47 0.24
C LEU A 36 -6.74 17.94 0.23
N GLY A 37 -6.18 17.30 -0.81
CA GLY A 37 -6.13 15.84 -0.89
C GLY A 37 -5.24 15.23 0.19
N THR A 38 -4.12 15.89 0.52
CA THR A 38 -3.25 15.45 1.63
C THR A 38 -3.95 15.55 2.99
N GLN A 39 -4.71 16.63 3.24
CA GLN A 39 -5.50 16.75 4.48
C GLN A 39 -6.59 15.69 4.58
N LEU A 40 -7.32 15.45 3.48
CA LEU A 40 -8.34 14.41 3.44
C LEU A 40 -7.73 13.02 3.70
N PHE A 41 -6.59 12.70 3.10
CA PHE A 41 -5.88 11.45 3.35
C PHE A 41 -5.49 11.30 4.84
N ASN A 42 -4.99 12.36 5.46
CA ASN A 42 -4.63 12.34 6.88
C ASN A 42 -5.82 12.00 7.78
N VAL A 43 -7.02 12.47 7.45
CA VAL A 43 -8.26 12.11 8.16
C VAL A 43 -8.62 10.65 7.88
N LEU A 44 -8.66 10.24 6.60
CA LEU A 44 -9.06 8.89 6.19
C LEU A 44 -8.13 7.79 6.73
N SER A 45 -6.83 8.07 6.83
CA SER A 45 -5.83 7.12 7.34
C SER A 45 -6.11 6.64 8.77
N ARG A 46 -6.87 7.42 9.56
CA ARG A 46 -7.26 7.06 10.94
C ARG A 46 -8.34 6.00 11.00
N PHE A 47 -9.03 5.75 9.89
CA PHE A 47 -10.06 4.72 9.75
C PHE A 47 -9.48 3.42 9.19
N ALA A 48 -8.16 3.33 9.03
CA ALA A 48 -7.50 2.10 8.63
C ALA A 48 -7.81 0.97 9.62
N PRO A 49 -8.12 -0.25 9.13
CA PRO A 49 -8.28 -1.39 10.01
C PRO A 49 -6.97 -1.69 10.73
N ASN A 50 -7.06 -2.22 11.95
CA ASN A 50 -5.90 -2.80 12.59
C ASN A 50 -5.43 -4.05 11.84
N ARG A 51 -4.20 -4.46 12.10
CA ARG A 51 -3.55 -5.60 11.45
C ARG A 51 -4.39 -6.88 11.51
N ARG A 52 -4.92 -7.22 12.68
CA ARG A 52 -5.74 -8.44 12.86
C ARG A 52 -6.97 -8.41 11.96
N HIS A 53 -7.67 -7.27 11.90
CA HIS A 53 -8.87 -7.14 11.08
C HIS A 53 -8.53 -7.21 9.59
N LEU A 54 -7.45 -6.53 9.14
CA LEU A 54 -6.99 -6.65 7.76
C LEU A 54 -6.70 -8.11 7.38
N PHE A 55 -5.96 -8.84 8.21
CA PHE A 55 -5.56 -10.21 7.93
C PHE A 55 -6.74 -11.17 7.95
N TYR A 56 -7.66 -11.00 8.89
CA TYR A 56 -8.91 -11.76 8.92
C TYR A 56 -9.74 -11.53 7.65
N THR A 57 -9.86 -10.29 7.20
CA THR A 57 -10.57 -9.95 5.96
C THR A 57 -9.87 -10.55 4.72
N LEU A 58 -8.54 -10.46 4.64
CA LEU A 58 -7.77 -11.05 3.54
C LEU A 58 -7.77 -12.58 3.56
N ALA A 59 -7.97 -13.20 4.72
CA ALA A 59 -8.15 -14.62 4.91
C ALA A 59 -9.59 -15.10 4.64
N LEU A 60 -10.44 -14.27 4.04
CA LEU A 60 -11.86 -14.57 3.79
C LEU A 60 -12.60 -14.96 5.07
N GLU A 61 -12.38 -14.19 6.12
CA GLU A 61 -13.00 -14.39 7.45
C GLU A 61 -12.63 -15.73 8.11
N SER A 62 -11.52 -16.34 7.68
CA SER A 62 -10.98 -17.53 8.32
C SER A 62 -9.83 -17.19 9.28
N SER A 63 -9.82 -17.85 10.43
CA SER A 63 -8.80 -17.64 11.47
C SER A 63 -7.54 -18.48 11.25
N ASN A 64 -6.41 -18.07 11.81
CA ASN A 64 -5.12 -18.78 11.74
C ASN A 64 -4.53 -18.93 10.33
N HIS A 65 -4.81 -17.97 9.43
CA HIS A 65 -4.31 -17.98 8.06
C HIS A 65 -3.31 -16.87 7.73
N ASP A 66 -2.77 -16.19 8.74
CA ASP A 66 -1.85 -15.05 8.54
C ASP A 66 -0.65 -15.39 7.66
N SER A 67 -0.09 -16.60 7.81
CA SER A 67 1.03 -17.08 6.98
C SER A 67 0.64 -17.26 5.51
N PHE A 68 -0.58 -17.74 5.24
CA PHE A 68 -1.11 -17.85 3.88
C PHE A 68 -1.35 -16.48 3.27
N VAL A 69 -1.94 -15.55 4.04
CA VAL A 69 -2.14 -14.16 3.60
C VAL A 69 -0.81 -13.51 3.21
N ILE A 70 0.23 -13.64 4.03
CA ILE A 70 1.56 -13.09 3.73
C ILE A 70 2.15 -13.70 2.46
N ARG A 71 2.11 -15.02 2.34
CA ARG A 71 2.61 -15.74 1.15
C ARG A 71 1.91 -15.24 -0.11
N ASP A 72 0.59 -15.10 -0.05
CA ASP A 72 -0.21 -14.72 -1.21
C ASP A 72 0.01 -13.24 -1.55
N MET A 73 0.13 -12.36 -0.55
CA MET A 73 0.54 -10.96 -0.75
C MET A 73 1.92 -10.84 -1.40
N GLN A 74 2.90 -11.66 -1.00
CA GLN A 74 4.23 -11.70 -1.59
C GLN A 74 4.20 -12.13 -3.05
N ALA A 75 3.43 -13.18 -3.37
CA ALA A 75 3.27 -13.64 -4.74
C ALA A 75 2.58 -12.58 -5.63
N PHE A 76 1.56 -11.91 -5.10
CA PHE A 76 0.84 -10.85 -5.80
C PHE A 76 1.72 -9.63 -6.07
N ILE A 77 2.44 -9.14 -5.06
CA ILE A 77 3.17 -7.87 -5.18
C ILE A 77 4.31 -7.94 -6.19
N GLY A 78 4.92 -9.11 -6.38
CA GLY A 78 5.91 -9.32 -7.44
C GLY A 78 5.35 -9.03 -8.83
N LYS A 79 4.21 -9.65 -9.16
CA LYS A 79 3.53 -9.44 -10.45
C LYS A 79 3.01 -8.02 -10.60
N MET A 80 2.46 -7.44 -9.54
CA MET A 80 1.96 -6.06 -9.55
C MET A 80 3.09 -5.05 -9.81
N LYS A 81 4.26 -5.22 -9.17
CA LYS A 81 5.44 -4.37 -9.41
C LYS A 81 5.87 -4.40 -10.88
N ASP A 82 5.89 -5.58 -11.49
CA ASP A 82 6.22 -5.70 -12.92
C ASP A 82 5.18 -5.02 -13.82
N CYS A 83 3.89 -5.14 -13.51
CA CYS A 83 2.83 -4.46 -14.23
C CYS A 83 2.97 -2.94 -14.14
N VAL A 84 3.10 -2.40 -12.91
CA VAL A 84 3.28 -0.96 -12.68
C VAL A 84 4.54 -0.44 -13.36
N ARG A 85 5.65 -1.19 -13.33
CA ARG A 85 6.89 -0.80 -14.02
C ARG A 85 6.69 -0.69 -15.54
N ARG A 86 6.00 -1.66 -16.15
CA ARG A 86 5.69 -1.63 -17.60
C ARG A 86 4.78 -0.46 -17.95
N LEU A 87 3.77 -0.19 -17.12
CA LEU A 87 2.89 0.97 -17.30
C LEU A 87 3.65 2.28 -17.21
N ARG A 88 4.47 2.48 -16.18
CA ARG A 88 5.32 3.68 -16.04
C ARG A 88 6.25 3.85 -17.24
N GLN A 89 6.91 2.78 -17.68
CA GLN A 89 7.78 2.83 -18.86
C GLN A 89 6.99 3.23 -20.12
N PHE A 90 5.78 2.71 -20.30
CA PHE A 90 4.92 3.08 -21.41
C PHE A 90 4.56 4.57 -21.37
N TYR A 91 4.13 5.09 -20.20
CA TYR A 91 3.79 6.50 -20.04
C TYR A 91 5.00 7.40 -20.32
N GLN A 92 6.18 7.05 -19.82
CA GLN A 92 7.42 7.79 -20.08
C GLN A 92 7.83 7.76 -21.56
N THR A 93 7.79 6.58 -22.19
CA THR A 93 8.18 6.39 -23.60
C THR A 93 7.31 7.20 -24.55
N HIS A 94 6.03 7.33 -24.23
CA HIS A 94 5.06 8.04 -25.04
C HIS A 94 4.77 9.46 -24.55
N ASN A 95 5.51 9.96 -23.56
CA ASN A 95 5.33 11.29 -22.96
C ASN A 95 3.87 11.55 -22.52
N LEU A 96 3.27 10.57 -21.85
CA LEU A 96 1.88 10.59 -21.37
C LEU A 96 1.78 10.95 -19.88
N GLU A 97 2.91 11.20 -19.21
CA GLU A 97 2.91 11.67 -17.83
C GLU A 97 2.30 13.08 -17.78
N SER A 98 1.16 13.22 -17.10
CA SER A 98 0.53 14.51 -16.84
C SER A 98 0.78 14.86 -15.38
N TYR A 99 1.70 15.80 -15.14
CA TYR A 99 1.74 16.48 -13.86
C TYR A 99 0.53 17.41 -13.84
N ALA A 100 -0.45 17.13 -12.96
CA ALA A 100 -1.48 18.10 -12.69
C ALA A 100 -0.78 19.36 -12.17
N ASN A 101 -0.78 20.43 -12.98
CA ASN A 101 -0.43 21.76 -12.52
C ASN A 101 -1.50 22.16 -11.50
N LEU A 102 -1.26 21.83 -10.23
CA LEU A 102 -2.03 22.32 -9.09
C LEU A 102 -1.55 23.73 -8.74
#